data_AF-A0A952S137-F1
#
_entry.id   AF-A0A952S137-F1
#
_cell.length_a   1.000
_cell.length_b   1.000
_cell.length_c   1.000
_cell.angle_alpha   90.00
_cell.angle_beta   90.00
_cell.angle_gamma   90.00
#
_symmetry.space_group_name_H-M   'P 1'
#
loop_
_entity.id
_entity.type
_entity.pdbx_description
1 polymer ?
#
loop_
_entity_poly.entity_id
_entity_poly.type
_entity_poly.pdbx_seq_one_letter_code
_entity_poly.pdbx_strand_id
1 'polypeptide(L)'
;MSNDHEVPKDDHEEHSLKEKISGLGQKIIGEVEMIGGILTGDPNTAAEGEFNIEVGDAREELEEDLESSKPPHGETAEDEA
;
A
#
# COMPACT_ATOMS: atom_id res chain seq x y z
N MET A 1 37.85 -17.98 27.31
CA MET A 1 38.01 -17.47 25.94
C MET A 1 36.66 -17.59 25.31
N SER A 2 35.87 -16.52 25.39
CA SER A 2 34.52 -16.49 24.85
C SER A 2 34.65 -16.24 23.35
N ASN A 3 34.12 -17.15 22.54
CA ASN A 3 33.96 -16.90 21.12
C ASN A 3 32.91 -15.80 20.98
N ASP A 4 33.36 -14.59 20.65
CA ASP A 4 32.51 -13.53 20.14
C ASP A 4 31.90 -14.02 18.83
N HIS A 5 30.64 -14.43 18.92
CA HIS A 5 29.80 -14.77 17.79
C HIS A 5 29.62 -13.50 16.96
N GLU A 6 30.20 -13.48 15.76
CA GLU A 6 29.96 -12.44 14.77
C GLU A 6 28.45 -12.30 14.53
N VAL A 7 27.91 -11.15 14.92
CA VAL A 7 26.54 -10.76 14.62
C VAL A 7 26.45 -10.62 13.10
N PRO A 8 25.61 -11.41 12.40
CA PRO A 8 25.41 -11.21 10.97
C PRO A 8 24.71 -9.85 10.81
N LYS A 9 25.32 -8.95 10.05
CA LYS A 9 24.67 -7.72 9.58
C LYS A 9 23.66 -8.14 8.53
N ASP A 10 22.40 -8.11 8.92
CA ASP A 10 21.26 -8.37 8.05
C ASP A 10 21.08 -7.16 7.11
N ASP A 11 21.74 -7.21 5.95
CA ASP A 11 21.67 -6.22 4.88
C ASP A 11 20.39 -6.42 4.02
N HIS A 12 19.20 -6.45 4.64
CA HIS A 12 17.93 -6.69 3.91
C HIS A 12 16.71 -5.93 4.46
N GLU A 13 16.75 -4.60 4.60
CA GLU A 13 15.50 -3.83 4.88
C GLU A 13 15.37 -2.49 4.13
N GLU A 14 15.90 -2.35 2.92
CA GLU A 14 15.65 -1.14 2.08
C GLU A 14 14.36 -1.20 1.22
N HIS A 15 13.44 -2.15 1.44
CA HIS A 15 12.20 -2.25 0.65
C HIS A 15 10.92 -1.67 1.32
N SER A 16 10.93 -1.35 2.62
CA SER A 16 9.70 -1.44 3.42
C SER A 16 8.80 -0.19 3.48
N LEU A 17 9.24 1.00 3.04
CA LEU A 17 8.47 2.24 3.23
C LEU A 17 7.89 2.84 1.94
N LYS A 18 8.57 2.67 0.81
CA LYS A 18 8.04 3.07 -0.51
C LYS A 18 6.97 2.12 -1.04
N GLU A 19 6.98 0.86 -0.59
CA GLU A 19 6.06 -0.19 -1.03
C GLU A 19 4.70 -0.20 -0.29
N LYS A 20 4.49 0.67 0.72
CA LYS A 20 3.34 0.58 1.64
C LYS A 20 2.31 1.71 1.53
N ILE A 21 2.31 2.48 0.45
CA ILE A 21 1.19 3.41 0.25
C ILE A 21 0.06 2.62 -0.41
N SER A 22 -0.93 2.22 0.39
CA SER A 22 -2.15 1.56 -0.08
C SER A 22 -2.93 2.44 -1.06
N GLY A 23 -3.90 1.86 -1.78
CA GLY A 23 -4.78 2.62 -2.67
C GLY A 23 -5.42 3.84 -1.98
N LEU A 24 -5.90 3.65 -0.75
CA LEU A 24 -6.45 4.72 0.09
C LEU A 24 -5.44 5.84 0.38
N GLY A 25 -4.18 5.50 0.65
CA GLY A 25 -3.13 6.50 0.91
C GLY A 25 -2.83 7.36 -0.31
N GLN A 26 -2.81 6.75 -1.50
CA GLN A 26 -2.63 7.46 -2.76
C GLN A 26 -3.80 8.42 -3.04
N LYS A 27 -5.05 7.99 -2.79
CA LYS A 27 -6.24 8.83 -2.93
C LYS A 27 -6.20 10.07 -2.04
N ILE A 28 -5.83 9.90 -0.76
CA ILE A 28 -5.72 11.01 0.18
C ILE A 28 -4.66 12.02 -0.26
N ILE A 29 -3.49 11.56 -0.69
CA ILE A 29 -2.42 12.45 -1.20
C ILE A 29 -2.94 13.20 -2.44
N GLY A 30 -3.57 12.48 -3.36
CA GLY A 30 -4.08 13.05 -4.58
C GLY A 30 -5.17 14.10 -4.38
N GLU A 31 -6.10 13.90 -3.43
CA GLU A 31 -7.10 14.91 -3.09
C GLU A 31 -6.49 16.21 -2.55
N VAL A 32 -5.44 16.09 -1.72
CA VAL A 32 -4.73 17.26 -1.18
C VAL A 32 -4.03 18.03 -2.29
N GLU A 33 -3.37 17.34 -3.21
CA GLU A 33 -2.70 17.95 -4.36
C GLU A 33 -3.69 18.55 -5.35
N MET A 34 -4.81 17.87 -5.62
CA MET A 34 -5.87 18.39 -6.49
C MET A 34 -6.44 19.71 -5.93
N ILE A 35 -6.87 19.71 -4.68
CA ILE A 35 -7.43 20.90 -4.03
C ILE A 35 -6.35 21.98 -3.88
N GLY A 36 -5.14 21.60 -3.47
CA GLY A 36 -4.01 22.50 -3.32
C GLY A 36 -3.67 23.21 -4.63
N GLY A 37 -3.53 22.46 -5.72
CA GLY A 37 -3.25 22.98 -7.07
C GLY A 37 -4.35 23.89 -7.59
N ILE A 38 -5.63 23.55 -7.37
CA ILE A 38 -6.75 24.43 -7.73
C ILE A 38 -6.68 25.75 -6.96
N LEU A 39 -6.42 25.70 -5.65
CA LEU A 39 -6.38 26.88 -4.79
C LEU A 39 -5.16 27.77 -5.05
N THR A 40 -4.02 27.19 -5.42
CA THR A 40 -2.79 27.94 -5.76
C THR A 40 -2.73 28.35 -7.23
N GLY A 41 -3.62 27.81 -8.08
CA GLY A 41 -3.58 28.00 -9.52
C GLY A 41 -2.44 27.24 -10.20
N ASP A 42 -1.95 26.16 -9.59
CA ASP A 42 -0.94 25.26 -10.15
C ASP A 42 -1.62 24.08 -10.87
N PRO A 43 -1.71 24.10 -12.20
CA PRO A 43 -2.34 23.03 -12.96
C PRO A 43 -1.54 21.72 -12.91
N ASN A 44 -0.23 21.77 -12.66
CA ASN A 44 0.58 20.55 -12.56
C ASN A 44 0.27 19.82 -11.27
N THR A 45 0.24 20.54 -10.13
CA THR A 45 -0.14 19.93 -8.85
C THR A 45 -1.58 19.41 -8.89
N ALA A 46 -2.49 20.12 -9.57
CA ALA A 46 -3.85 19.63 -9.73
C ALA A 46 -3.91 18.31 -10.51
N ALA A 47 -3.14 18.20 -11.60
CA ALA A 47 -3.06 17.00 -12.42
C ALA A 47 -2.33 15.83 -11.72
N GLU A 48 -1.29 16.12 -10.94
CA GLU A 48 -0.63 15.12 -10.07
C GLU A 48 -1.62 14.56 -9.05
N GLY A 49 -2.47 15.42 -8.49
CA GLY A 49 -3.53 15.01 -7.58
C GLY A 49 -4.54 14.05 -8.22
N GLU A 50 -5.01 14.39 -9.42
CA GLU A 50 -5.92 13.53 -10.19
C GLU A 50 -5.29 12.17 -10.51
N PHE A 51 -4.02 12.16 -10.93
CA PHE A 51 -3.27 10.94 -11.19
C PHE A 51 -3.14 10.06 -9.94
N ASN A 52 -2.81 10.63 -8.79
CA ASN A 52 -2.64 9.88 -7.55
C ASN A 52 -3.97 9.28 -7.04
N ILE A 53 -5.10 9.97 -7.25
CA ILE A 53 -6.43 9.42 -6.99
C ILE A 53 -6.68 8.19 -7.88
N GLU A 54 -6.47 8.30 -9.18
CA GLU A 54 -6.73 7.22 -10.13
C GLU A 54 -5.83 6.00 -9.90
N VAL A 55 -4.55 6.22 -9.58
CA VAL A 55 -3.64 5.14 -9.17
C VAL A 55 -4.14 4.46 -7.90
N GLY A 56 -4.70 5.22 -6.96
CA GLY A 56 -5.24 4.67 -5.74
C GLY A 56 -6.50 3.85 -5.96
N ASP A 57 -7.41 4.31 -6.84
CA ASP A 57 -8.61 3.58 -7.26
C ASP A 57 -8.23 2.26 -7.96
N ALA A 58 -7.30 2.31 -8.91
CA ALA A 58 -6.84 1.12 -9.62
C ALA A 58 -6.20 0.07 -8.69
N ARG A 59 -5.53 0.51 -7.61
CA ARG A 59 -4.96 -0.38 -6.59
C ARG A 59 -6.02 -0.99 -5.70
N GLU A 60 -7.00 -0.19 -5.30
CA GLU A 60 -8.14 -0.65 -4.49
C GLU A 60 -8.95 -1.71 -5.27
N GLU A 61 -9.26 -1.46 -6.54
CA GLU A 61 -9.93 -2.43 -7.43
C GLU A 61 -9.13 -3.74 -7.54
N LEU A 62 -7.81 -3.67 -7.72
CA LEU A 62 -6.96 -4.86 -7.79
C LEU A 62 -6.96 -5.65 -6.48
N GLU A 63 -6.95 -4.96 -5.33
CA GLU A 63 -6.99 -5.57 -4.01
C GLU A 63 -8.34 -6.24 -3.74
N GLU A 64 -9.46 -5.61 -4.12
CA GLU A 64 -10.80 -6.18 -4.04
C GLU A 64 -10.95 -7.44 -4.92
N ASP A 65 -10.42 -7.41 -6.15
CA ASP A 65 -10.42 -8.57 -7.05
C ASP A 65 -9.62 -9.75 -6.47
N LEU A 66 -8.46 -9.47 -5.87
CA LEU A 66 -7.64 -10.47 -5.19
C LEU A 66 -8.33 -11.03 -3.94
N GLU A 67 -9.03 -10.19 -3.18
CA GLU A 67 -9.78 -10.62 -2.00
C GLU A 67 -11.00 -11.46 -2.37
N SER A 68 -11.73 -11.09 -3.43
CA SER A 68 -12.89 -11.86 -3.93
C SER A 68 -12.49 -13.21 -4.53
N SER A 69 -11.25 -13.32 -5.04
CA SER A 69 -10.70 -14.55 -5.60
C SER A 69 -10.17 -15.53 -4.55
N LYS A 70 -10.05 -15.12 -3.27
CA LYS A 70 -9.72 -16.05 -2.18
C LYS A 70 -10.94 -16.93 -1.89
N PRO A 71 -10.77 -18.27 -1.82
CA PRO A 71 -11.86 -19.14 -1.39
C PRO A 71 -12.34 -18.71 0.00
N PRO A 72 -13.66 -18.75 0.27
CA PRO A 72 -14.18 -18.39 1.59
C PRO A 72 -13.47 -19.25 2.63
N HIS A 73 -12.89 -18.61 3.63
CA HIS A 73 -12.29 -19.31 4.74
C HIS A 73 -13.42 -19.94 5.59
N GLY A 74 -13.79 -21.17 5.23
CA GLY A 74 -14.58 -22.14 5.99
C GLY A 74 -14.10 -23.52 5.53
N GLU A 75 -13.86 -24.51 6.38
CA GLU A 75 -14.59 -24.86 7.60
C GLU A 75 -13.64 -25.13 8.77
N THR A 76 -14.14 -24.80 9.95
CA THR A 76 -13.83 -25.44 11.22
C THR A 76 -13.67 -26.96 11.05
N ALA A 77 -12.48 -27.49 11.29
CA ALA A 77 -12.31 -28.89 11.64
C ALA A 77 -12.78 -29.06 13.10
N GLU A 78 -14.09 -29.06 13.31
CA GLU A 78 -14.68 -29.71 14.47
C GLU A 78 -15.16 -31.09 14.02
N ASP A 79 -14.83 -32.10 14.83
CA ASP A 79 -15.43 -33.43 14.85
C ASP A 79 -14.89 -34.47 13.84
N GLU A 80 -13.83 -35.20 14.23
CA GLU A 80 -13.81 -36.65 14.02
C GLU A 80 -13.44 -37.36 15.33
N ALA A 81 -14.24 -38.39 15.61
CA ALA A 81 -14.45 -39.10 16.86
C ALA A 81 -13.35 -40.12 17.25
#